data_AF-A0A9D3T4V8-F1
#
_entry.id   AF-A0A9D3T4V8-F1
#
_cell.length_a   1.000
_cell.length_b   1.000
_cell.length_c   1.000
_cell.angle_alpha   90.00
_cell.angle_beta   90.00
_cell.angle_gamma   90.00
#
_symmetry.space_group_name_H-M   'P 1'
#
loop_
_entity.id
_entity.type
_entity.pdbx_description
1 polymer ?
#
loop_
_entity_poly.entity_id
_entity_poly.type
_entity_poly.pdbx_seq_one_letter_code
_entity_poly.pdbx_strand_id
1 'polypeptide(L)'
;MWTIQTRFTKQIHPNLSICGSWGVKLIAPPSVSECECGPVKLLFVLDSSESVGLQSFTLKKEFIIRIINKITKFSKNKNEPGSRVGVVQYSHEGTQELVSMDDPKITTLSQLKRAVKNMRWIAGGTFTGEALDFARRAFGSSQLSSKVAIVLTDGRSDTRDSKPLSSLCNVPNIRVVGIGIGDIFRRAPYTTMFQQIVCMGMSQPGLYLKITDHSQLLEESFFNNVTGYICQDKKCPDYSCHATFVEPTDIVFMLDGSSSVGKANFIKTRDFVENVAVRLLSHSQARAPRVSVVQYSDSRQQQVELSFTSRASDLQARLQGVSYMDGATDLPAALDFLTSGVQWDGRPGVRRKVVVFTDGRSKAASRGQIPRAAAAALGQKMALLAFTVGDSFDETGVCQLVTGQASNFNYTVVDRLVHRVAHYDDLARTVVMQSLARKLSKV
;
A
#
# COMPACT_ATOMS: atom_id res chain seq x y z
N MET A 1 -16.67 69.06 -15.04
CA MET A 1 -16.18 70.00 -14.01
C MET A 1 -16.21 69.25 -12.68
N TRP A 2 -15.04 69.13 -12.04
CA TRP A 2 -14.79 68.69 -10.65
C TRP A 2 -14.86 67.18 -10.29
N THR A 3 -13.70 66.50 -10.47
CA THR A 3 -12.81 65.88 -9.46
C THR A 3 -13.32 65.74 -8.00
N ILE A 4 -13.00 64.76 -7.12
CA ILE A 4 -11.80 63.91 -6.94
C ILE A 4 -12.01 62.85 -5.80
N GLN A 5 -11.28 61.72 -5.89
CA GLN A 5 -10.64 60.88 -4.84
C GLN A 5 -11.36 59.86 -3.89
N THR A 6 -10.94 58.59 -4.10
CA THR A 6 -10.45 57.55 -3.14
C THR A 6 -11.44 56.89 -2.15
N ARG A 7 -11.39 55.60 -1.76
CA ARG A 7 -10.31 54.60 -1.64
C ARG A 7 -10.90 53.20 -1.25
N PHE A 8 -10.12 52.15 -1.53
CA PHE A 8 -10.00 50.84 -0.85
C PHE A 8 -10.97 49.66 -1.11
N THR A 9 -10.28 48.52 -1.26
CA THR A 9 -10.58 47.13 -1.62
C THR A 9 -11.33 46.31 -0.56
N LYS A 10 -12.16 45.35 -1.01
CA LYS A 10 -12.20 43.99 -0.43
C LYS A 10 -12.76 42.96 -1.42
N GLN A 11 -11.88 42.08 -1.86
CA GLN A 11 -12.17 40.87 -2.63
C GLN A 11 -12.58 39.79 -1.61
N ILE A 12 -13.77 39.19 -1.76
CA ILE A 12 -14.23 38.07 -0.92
C ILE A 12 -14.61 36.93 -1.86
N HIS A 13 -13.89 35.81 -1.76
CA HIS A 13 -14.24 34.51 -2.34
C HIS A 13 -15.38 33.86 -1.55
N PRO A 14 -16.38 33.20 -2.17
CA PRO A 14 -17.31 32.35 -1.47
C PRO A 14 -16.90 30.87 -1.66
N ASN A 15 -16.46 30.22 -0.58
CA ASN A 15 -16.54 28.77 -0.43
C ASN A 15 -16.88 28.48 1.04
N LEU A 16 -18.15 28.66 1.38
CA LEU A 16 -18.77 28.12 2.59
C LEU A 16 -19.54 26.87 2.17
N SER A 17 -19.06 25.69 2.58
CA SER A 17 -19.84 24.44 2.48
C SER A 17 -20.47 24.16 3.84
N ILE A 18 -21.80 24.24 3.89
CA ILE A 18 -22.63 24.01 5.06
C ILE A 18 -22.92 22.51 5.16
N CYS A 19 -22.48 21.86 6.23
CA CYS A 19 -22.93 20.51 6.57
C CYS A 19 -24.32 20.58 7.21
N GLY A 20 -25.37 20.43 6.41
CA GLY A 20 -26.76 20.40 6.88
C GLY A 20 -27.12 19.09 7.57
N SER A 21 -27.77 19.21 8.73
CA SER A 21 -28.61 18.18 9.34
C SER A 21 -30.00 18.15 8.69
N TRP A 22 -30.73 17.06 8.98
CA TRP A 22 -32.15 16.75 8.68
C TRP A 22 -32.44 15.93 7.42
N GLY A 23 -33.02 14.73 7.64
CA GLY A 23 -33.62 13.88 6.63
C GLY A 23 -33.18 12.42 6.75
N VAL A 24 -33.87 11.63 7.56
CA VAL A 24 -33.66 10.18 7.68
C VAL A 24 -34.00 9.51 6.35
N LYS A 25 -32.97 9.22 5.56
CA LYS A 25 -33.00 8.20 4.53
C LYS A 25 -31.91 7.20 4.94
N LEU A 26 -32.29 5.95 5.20
CA LEU A 26 -31.37 4.84 5.47
C LEU A 26 -30.51 4.56 4.22
N ILE A 27 -29.54 5.44 3.99
CA ILE A 27 -28.46 5.23 3.04
C ILE A 27 -27.39 4.49 3.84
N ALA A 28 -27.00 3.30 3.37
CA ALA A 28 -25.90 2.54 3.95
C ALA A 28 -24.70 3.48 4.21
N PRO A 29 -24.02 3.38 5.36
CA PRO A 29 -22.95 4.30 5.70
C PRO A 29 -21.94 4.34 4.54
N PRO A 30 -21.52 5.52 4.07
CA PRO A 30 -20.62 5.62 2.93
C PRO A 30 -19.38 4.79 3.22
N SER A 31 -19.01 3.93 2.28
CA SER A 31 -17.87 3.02 2.37
C SER A 31 -16.63 3.73 2.89
N VAL A 32 -15.80 3.01 3.66
CA VAL A 32 -14.45 3.43 4.06
C VAL A 32 -13.56 3.47 2.81
N SER A 33 -13.84 4.31 1.82
CA SER A 33 -12.88 4.48 0.74
C SER A 33 -11.70 5.23 1.32
N GLU A 34 -10.51 4.65 1.19
CA GLU A 34 -9.25 5.40 1.09
C GLU A 34 -9.17 5.91 -0.36
N CYS A 35 -8.20 6.75 -0.73
CA CYS A 35 -7.98 6.98 -2.17
C CYS A 35 -7.36 5.71 -2.76
N GLU A 36 -8.22 4.90 -3.35
CA GLU A 36 -7.88 3.55 -3.77
C GLU A 36 -7.72 3.49 -5.28
N CYS A 37 -6.67 2.80 -5.70
CA CYS A 37 -6.55 2.34 -7.06
C CYS A 37 -7.74 1.41 -7.35
N GLY A 38 -8.54 1.73 -8.36
CA GLY A 38 -9.61 0.84 -8.81
C GLY A 38 -9.04 -0.52 -9.27
N PRO A 39 -9.90 -1.54 -9.40
CA PRO A 39 -9.48 -2.86 -9.86
C PRO A 39 -8.81 -2.78 -11.24
N VAL A 40 -7.55 -3.22 -11.33
CA VAL A 40 -6.75 -3.15 -12.56
C VAL A 40 -6.17 -4.52 -12.92
N LYS A 41 -6.26 -4.91 -14.20
CA LYS A 41 -5.46 -6.01 -14.76
C LYS A 41 -4.11 -5.42 -15.18
N LEU A 42 -3.05 -5.70 -14.43
CA LEU A 42 -1.70 -5.23 -14.68
C LEU A 42 -0.81 -6.37 -15.16
N LEU A 43 -0.16 -6.21 -16.31
CA LEU A 43 0.92 -7.11 -16.74
C LEU A 43 2.22 -6.33 -16.89
N PHE A 44 3.28 -6.89 -16.31
CA PHE A 44 4.65 -6.46 -16.57
C PHE A 44 5.23 -7.30 -17.69
N VAL A 45 5.90 -6.67 -18.65
CA VAL A 45 6.70 -7.33 -19.69
C VAL A 45 8.15 -6.98 -19.39
N LEU A 46 8.88 -7.96 -18.87
CA LEU A 46 10.18 -7.81 -18.25
C LEU A 46 11.27 -8.36 -19.15
N ASP A 47 12.07 -7.47 -19.70
CA ASP A 47 13.22 -7.83 -20.52
C ASP A 47 14.34 -8.43 -19.67
N SER A 48 14.66 -9.68 -19.98
CA SER A 48 15.70 -10.51 -19.37
C SER A 48 16.83 -10.87 -20.35
N SER A 49 16.99 -10.10 -21.44
CA SER A 49 18.07 -10.24 -22.42
C SER A 49 19.46 -10.03 -21.81
N GLU A 50 20.48 -10.38 -22.59
CA GLU A 50 21.89 -10.24 -22.19
C GLU A 50 22.28 -8.77 -21.93
N SER A 51 21.79 -7.84 -22.75
CA SER A 51 22.11 -6.40 -22.68
C SER A 51 21.52 -5.70 -21.45
N VAL A 52 20.61 -6.36 -20.72
CA VAL A 52 20.11 -5.88 -19.42
C VAL A 52 21.08 -6.22 -18.30
N GLY A 53 21.58 -7.46 -18.25
CA GLY A 53 22.44 -7.98 -17.18
C GLY A 53 21.70 -8.34 -15.88
N LEU A 54 22.31 -9.21 -15.06
CA LEU A 54 21.70 -9.78 -13.84
C LEU A 54 21.36 -8.72 -12.78
N GLN A 55 22.23 -7.72 -12.57
CA GLN A 55 22.02 -6.69 -11.55
C GLN A 55 20.80 -5.81 -11.89
N SER A 56 20.73 -5.34 -13.13
CA SER A 56 19.60 -4.58 -13.67
C SER A 56 18.30 -5.37 -13.62
N PHE A 57 18.34 -6.67 -13.99
CA PHE A 57 17.20 -7.55 -13.91
C PHE A 57 16.67 -7.67 -12.46
N THR A 58 17.59 -7.73 -11.48
CA THR A 58 17.22 -7.74 -10.05
C THR A 58 16.53 -6.44 -9.63
N LEU A 59 17.03 -5.28 -10.05
CA LEU A 59 16.39 -3.98 -9.78
C LEU A 59 14.99 -3.88 -10.39
N LYS A 60 14.80 -4.38 -11.63
CA LYS A 60 13.48 -4.44 -12.26
C LYS A 60 12.50 -5.32 -11.47
N LYS A 61 12.94 -6.46 -10.93
CA LYS A 61 12.10 -7.32 -10.07
C LYS A 61 11.68 -6.61 -8.78
N GLU A 62 12.59 -5.91 -8.12
CA GLU A 62 12.26 -5.14 -6.90
C GLU A 62 11.27 -4.00 -7.20
N PHE A 63 11.43 -3.30 -8.32
CA PHE A 63 10.46 -2.30 -8.78
C PHE A 63 9.06 -2.88 -9.01
N ILE A 64 8.96 -4.04 -9.68
CA ILE A 64 7.69 -4.75 -9.88
C ILE A 64 7.02 -5.09 -8.55
N ILE A 65 7.80 -5.61 -7.60
CA ILE A 65 7.29 -5.99 -6.26
C ILE A 65 6.79 -4.76 -5.49
N ARG A 66 7.48 -3.63 -5.60
CA ARG A 66 7.06 -2.36 -5.00
C ARG A 66 5.73 -1.87 -5.59
N ILE A 67 5.54 -1.99 -6.91
CA ILE A 67 4.24 -1.65 -7.53
C ILE A 67 3.15 -2.60 -7.05
N ILE A 68 3.42 -3.91 -7.02
CA ILE A 68 2.48 -4.93 -6.51
C ILE A 68 2.00 -4.54 -5.10
N ASN A 69 2.92 -4.21 -4.19
CA ASN A 69 2.58 -3.79 -2.83
C ASN A 69 1.70 -2.52 -2.79
N LYS A 70 1.87 -1.60 -3.74
CA LYS A 70 1.11 -0.34 -3.79
C LYS A 70 -0.31 -0.52 -4.32
N ILE A 71 -0.51 -1.34 -5.35
CA ILE A 71 -1.78 -1.38 -6.10
C ILE A 71 -2.68 -2.57 -5.75
N THR A 72 -2.15 -3.60 -5.09
CA THR A 72 -2.91 -4.82 -4.77
C THR A 72 -3.29 -4.84 -3.30
N LYS A 73 -4.57 -5.08 -2.98
CA LYS A 73 -5.00 -5.42 -1.62
C LYS A 73 -4.83 -6.92 -1.35
N PHE A 74 -5.03 -7.39 -0.13
CA PHE A 74 -4.94 -8.82 0.15
C PHE A 74 -6.13 -9.61 -0.44
N SER A 75 -7.29 -8.98 -0.66
CA SER A 75 -8.45 -9.67 -1.22
C SER A 75 -8.18 -10.25 -2.61
N LYS A 76 -8.45 -11.55 -2.67
CA LYS A 76 -8.12 -12.46 -3.76
C LYS A 76 -9.33 -13.21 -4.29
N ASN A 77 -10.55 -12.84 -3.91
CA ASN A 77 -11.69 -13.59 -4.40
C ASN A 77 -11.75 -13.42 -5.94
N LYS A 78 -11.70 -14.53 -6.69
CA LYS A 78 -11.78 -14.53 -8.15
C LYS A 78 -13.05 -13.82 -8.64
N ASN A 79 -14.09 -13.85 -7.80
CA ASN A 79 -15.39 -13.24 -8.03
C ASN A 79 -15.53 -11.83 -7.42
N GLU A 80 -14.54 -11.33 -6.67
CA GLU A 80 -14.52 -9.92 -6.26
C GLU A 80 -13.68 -9.09 -7.24
N PRO A 81 -14.10 -7.84 -7.52
CA PRO A 81 -13.40 -6.92 -8.40
C PRO A 81 -12.16 -6.39 -7.67
N GLY A 82 -11.07 -7.17 -7.72
CA GLY A 82 -9.75 -6.78 -7.20
C GLY A 82 -8.72 -6.71 -8.33
N SER A 83 -7.61 -5.99 -8.11
CA SER A 83 -6.51 -5.95 -9.06
C SER A 83 -5.93 -7.35 -9.32
N ARG A 84 -5.52 -7.61 -10.56
CA ARG A 84 -4.90 -8.87 -10.99
C ARG A 84 -3.56 -8.53 -11.62
N VAL A 85 -2.48 -9.09 -11.08
CA VAL A 85 -1.11 -8.79 -11.55
C VAL A 85 -0.45 -10.04 -12.13
N GLY A 86 0.34 -9.84 -13.19
CA GLY A 86 1.26 -10.84 -13.71
C GLY A 86 2.54 -10.23 -14.24
N VAL A 87 3.57 -11.06 -14.36
CA VAL A 87 4.90 -10.71 -14.88
C VAL A 87 5.24 -11.73 -15.96
N VAL A 88 5.43 -11.23 -17.17
CA VAL A 88 5.96 -11.98 -18.31
C VAL A 88 7.43 -11.61 -18.40
N GLN A 89 8.34 -12.55 -18.17
CA GLN A 89 9.75 -12.33 -18.53
C GLN A 89 10.05 -12.92 -19.90
N TYR A 90 11.02 -12.35 -20.62
CA TYR A 90 11.42 -12.82 -21.94
C TYR A 90 12.90 -12.55 -22.23
N SER A 91 13.45 -13.28 -23.19
CA SER A 91 14.69 -12.92 -23.88
C SER A 91 14.58 -13.24 -25.37
N HIS A 92 14.92 -14.45 -25.80
CA HIS A 92 14.85 -14.91 -27.19
C HIS A 92 13.61 -15.78 -27.47
N GLU A 93 13.51 -16.29 -28.70
CA GLU A 93 12.38 -17.12 -29.15
C GLU A 93 12.06 -18.26 -28.17
N GLY A 94 10.79 -18.36 -27.78
CA GLY A 94 10.27 -19.43 -26.93
C GLY A 94 10.63 -19.36 -25.44
N THR A 95 11.26 -18.28 -24.95
CA THR A 95 11.67 -18.16 -23.53
C THR A 95 10.69 -17.40 -22.64
N GLN A 96 9.48 -17.09 -23.11
CA GLN A 96 8.51 -16.32 -22.35
C GLN A 96 7.99 -17.12 -21.14
N GLU A 97 8.16 -16.59 -19.93
CA GLU A 97 7.66 -17.20 -18.70
C GLU A 97 6.66 -16.27 -18.00
N LEU A 98 5.52 -16.81 -17.57
CA LEU A 98 4.45 -16.07 -16.88
C LEU A 98 4.38 -16.47 -15.40
N VAL A 99 4.54 -15.49 -14.51
CA VAL A 99 4.13 -15.58 -13.10
C VAL A 99 2.92 -14.68 -12.90
N SER A 100 1.78 -15.21 -12.45
CA SER A 100 0.55 -14.42 -12.34
C SER A 100 -0.31 -14.82 -11.15
N MET A 101 -1.10 -13.85 -10.65
CA MET A 101 -2.17 -14.10 -9.67
C MET A 101 -3.25 -15.07 -10.17
N ASP A 102 -3.35 -15.27 -11.49
CA ASP A 102 -4.33 -16.19 -12.08
C ASP A 102 -3.85 -17.65 -12.04
N ASP A 103 -2.57 -17.91 -11.72
CA ASP A 103 -2.03 -19.26 -11.52
C ASP A 103 -2.71 -19.92 -10.30
N PRO A 104 -3.33 -21.10 -10.45
CA PRO A 104 -3.98 -21.80 -9.34
C PRO A 104 -3.03 -22.15 -8.18
N LYS A 105 -1.71 -22.25 -8.43
CA LYS A 105 -0.70 -22.52 -7.39
C LYS A 105 -0.35 -21.28 -6.56
N ILE A 106 -0.69 -20.08 -7.03
CA ILE A 106 -0.39 -18.82 -6.34
C ILE A 106 -1.65 -18.38 -5.57
N THR A 107 -1.74 -18.78 -4.30
CA THR A 107 -2.86 -18.52 -3.40
C THR A 107 -2.68 -17.30 -2.50
N THR A 108 -1.46 -16.78 -2.30
CA THR A 108 -1.22 -15.51 -1.55
C THR A 108 -0.44 -14.45 -2.33
N LEU A 109 -0.44 -13.20 -1.87
CA LEU A 109 0.37 -12.13 -2.45
C LEU A 109 1.86 -12.39 -2.21
N SER A 110 2.20 -12.90 -1.01
CA SER A 110 3.54 -13.35 -0.66
C SER A 110 4.08 -14.44 -1.58
N GLN A 111 3.25 -15.39 -2.02
CA GLN A 111 3.64 -16.39 -3.01
C GLN A 111 3.89 -15.78 -4.39
N LEU A 112 3.04 -14.84 -4.84
CA LEU A 112 3.28 -14.10 -6.09
C LEU A 112 4.63 -13.37 -6.01
N LYS A 113 4.85 -12.60 -4.95
CA LYS A 113 6.11 -11.86 -4.74
C LYS A 113 7.30 -12.80 -4.73
N ARG A 114 7.21 -13.95 -4.06
CA ARG A 114 8.27 -14.96 -4.03
C ARG A 114 8.53 -15.57 -5.41
N ALA A 115 7.48 -15.89 -6.16
CA ALA A 115 7.61 -16.41 -7.52
C ALA A 115 8.29 -15.39 -8.44
N VAL A 116 7.92 -14.10 -8.35
CA VAL A 116 8.61 -13.01 -9.07
C VAL A 116 10.07 -12.91 -8.63
N LYS A 117 10.36 -12.90 -7.32
CA LYS A 117 11.76 -12.88 -6.81
C LYS A 117 12.60 -14.04 -7.34
N ASN A 118 12.01 -15.22 -7.47
CA ASN A 118 12.68 -16.45 -7.90
C ASN A 118 12.84 -16.58 -9.41
N MET A 119 12.26 -15.68 -10.22
CA MET A 119 12.51 -15.62 -11.66
C MET A 119 14.02 -15.51 -11.91
N ARG A 120 14.54 -16.39 -12.77
CA ARG A 120 15.95 -16.45 -13.14
C ARG A 120 16.19 -15.62 -14.38
N TRP A 121 17.29 -14.89 -14.40
CA TRP A 121 17.74 -14.15 -15.58
C TRP A 121 18.09 -15.15 -16.69
N ILE A 122 17.46 -14.97 -17.85
CA ILE A 122 17.55 -15.89 -18.99
C ILE A 122 18.79 -15.60 -19.87
N ALA A 123 19.10 -14.32 -20.11
CA ALA A 123 20.07 -13.85 -21.11
C ALA A 123 19.71 -14.24 -22.57
N GLY A 124 20.60 -13.90 -23.51
CA GLY A 124 20.41 -14.08 -24.95
C GLY A 124 19.82 -12.84 -25.65
N GLY A 125 19.10 -13.06 -26.74
CA GLY A 125 18.52 -12.00 -27.58
C GLY A 125 17.33 -11.28 -26.94
N THR A 126 16.72 -10.38 -27.71
CA THR A 126 15.66 -9.48 -27.24
C THR A 126 14.45 -9.52 -28.19
N PHE A 127 13.58 -10.52 -28.02
CA PHE A 127 12.40 -10.78 -28.86
C PHE A 127 11.18 -10.09 -28.23
N THR A 128 11.20 -8.75 -28.28
CA THR A 128 10.22 -7.89 -27.62
C THR A 128 8.82 -8.03 -28.23
N GLY A 129 8.70 -8.08 -29.56
CA GLY A 129 7.45 -8.29 -30.28
C GLY A 129 6.75 -9.58 -29.85
N GLU A 130 7.47 -10.69 -29.75
CA GLU A 130 6.90 -11.96 -29.25
C GLU A 130 6.41 -11.86 -27.82
N ALA A 131 7.19 -11.22 -26.94
CA ALA A 131 6.81 -11.00 -25.56
C ALA A 131 5.54 -10.13 -25.44
N LEU A 132 5.40 -9.13 -26.31
CA LEU A 132 4.21 -8.27 -26.38
C LEU A 132 2.98 -9.02 -26.91
N ASP A 133 3.13 -9.92 -27.89
CA ASP A 133 2.04 -10.80 -28.32
C ASP A 133 1.66 -11.83 -27.23
N PHE A 134 2.65 -12.38 -26.53
CA PHE A 134 2.41 -13.25 -25.39
C PHE A 134 1.62 -12.51 -24.29
N ALA A 135 2.03 -11.28 -23.95
CA ALA A 135 1.34 -10.45 -22.97
C ALA A 135 -0.08 -10.06 -23.42
N ARG A 136 -0.28 -9.76 -24.71
CA ARG A 136 -1.60 -9.54 -25.32
C ARG A 136 -2.51 -10.75 -25.07
N ARG A 137 -2.02 -11.97 -25.31
CA ARG A 137 -2.77 -13.21 -25.02
C ARG A 137 -3.04 -13.40 -23.53
N ALA A 138 -2.10 -13.06 -22.66
CA ALA A 138 -2.25 -13.14 -21.21
C ALA A 138 -3.25 -12.13 -20.62
N PHE A 139 -3.56 -11.02 -21.32
CA PHE A 139 -4.72 -10.18 -20.97
C PHE A 139 -6.05 -10.90 -21.21
N GLY A 140 -6.09 -11.83 -22.17
CA GLY A 140 -7.22 -12.72 -22.45
C GLY A 140 -8.56 -12.00 -22.58
N SER A 141 -9.64 -12.68 -22.18
CA SER A 141 -10.99 -12.13 -22.06
C SER A 141 -11.23 -11.44 -20.72
N SER A 142 -10.20 -10.81 -20.14
CA SER A 142 -10.32 -10.10 -18.85
C SER A 142 -11.50 -9.13 -18.88
N GLN A 143 -12.40 -9.30 -17.91
CA GLN A 143 -13.60 -8.49 -17.73
C GLN A 143 -13.32 -7.16 -17.00
N LEU A 144 -12.08 -6.96 -16.50
CA LEU A 144 -11.68 -5.70 -15.88
C LEU A 144 -11.59 -4.60 -16.95
N SER A 145 -12.26 -3.48 -16.69
CA SER A 145 -12.27 -2.32 -17.57
C SER A 145 -10.92 -1.61 -17.63
N SER A 146 -10.18 -1.59 -16.51
CA SER A 146 -8.84 -1.00 -16.43
C SER A 146 -7.78 -2.06 -16.72
N LYS A 147 -7.11 -1.94 -17.87
CA LYS A 147 -6.02 -2.82 -18.32
C LYS A 147 -4.76 -2.00 -18.53
N VAL A 148 -3.67 -2.37 -17.86
CA VAL A 148 -2.39 -1.66 -17.94
C VAL A 148 -1.28 -2.65 -18.23
N ALA A 149 -0.42 -2.33 -19.19
CA ALA A 149 0.83 -3.05 -19.42
C ALA A 149 2.02 -2.14 -19.11
N ILE A 150 3.03 -2.66 -18.43
CA ILE A 150 4.30 -1.96 -18.20
C ILE A 150 5.42 -2.76 -18.84
N VAL A 151 6.07 -2.20 -19.84
CA VAL A 151 7.15 -2.83 -20.61
C VAL A 151 8.48 -2.26 -20.15
N LEU A 152 9.34 -3.09 -19.55
CA LEU A 152 10.67 -2.71 -19.06
C LEU A 152 11.77 -3.32 -19.94
N THR A 153 12.24 -2.55 -20.92
CA THR A 153 13.23 -3.00 -21.91
C THR A 153 14.25 -1.90 -22.19
N ASP A 154 15.41 -2.28 -22.72
CA ASP A 154 16.36 -1.33 -23.30
C ASP A 154 15.96 -0.88 -24.72
N GLY A 155 14.86 -1.44 -25.24
CA GLY A 155 14.21 -1.00 -26.46
C GLY A 155 14.93 -1.46 -27.73
N ARG A 156 15.66 -2.58 -27.69
CA ARG A 156 16.36 -3.13 -28.87
C ARG A 156 15.83 -4.49 -29.24
N SER A 157 14.67 -4.54 -29.88
CA SER A 157 14.17 -5.80 -30.41
C SER A 157 15.10 -6.34 -31.50
N ASP A 158 15.37 -7.64 -31.46
CA ASP A 158 16.18 -8.33 -32.45
C ASP A 158 15.48 -8.30 -33.82
N THR A 159 16.25 -8.16 -34.91
CA THR A 159 15.72 -8.18 -36.28
C THR A 159 15.05 -9.51 -36.66
N ARG A 160 15.37 -10.60 -35.94
CA ARG A 160 14.75 -11.93 -36.11
C ARG A 160 13.35 -12.01 -35.50
N ASP A 161 12.98 -11.05 -34.65
CA ASP A 161 11.66 -10.99 -34.06
C ASP A 161 10.63 -10.62 -35.12
N SER A 162 9.81 -11.60 -35.49
CA SER A 162 8.81 -11.48 -36.55
C SER A 162 7.51 -10.81 -36.09
N LYS A 163 7.32 -10.59 -34.77
CA LYS A 163 6.08 -10.06 -34.23
C LYS A 163 6.12 -8.54 -34.12
N PRO A 164 5.00 -7.85 -34.38
CA PRO A 164 4.97 -6.40 -34.32
C PRO A 164 5.09 -5.89 -32.88
N LEU A 165 5.84 -4.80 -32.68
CA LEU A 165 5.95 -4.12 -31.39
C LEU A 165 4.64 -3.46 -30.94
N SER A 166 3.68 -3.28 -31.86
CA SER A 166 2.33 -2.79 -31.57
C SER A 166 1.37 -3.90 -31.11
N SER A 167 1.84 -5.12 -30.85
CA SER A 167 0.98 -6.26 -30.49
C SER A 167 0.03 -5.96 -29.31
N LEU A 168 0.50 -5.27 -28.27
CA LEU A 168 -0.33 -4.88 -27.13
C LEU A 168 -1.47 -3.93 -27.50
N CYS A 169 -1.31 -3.12 -28.53
CA CYS A 169 -2.27 -2.11 -28.95
C CYS A 169 -3.58 -2.70 -29.48
N ASN A 170 -3.60 -3.99 -29.77
CA ASN A 170 -4.79 -4.73 -30.15
C ASN A 170 -5.65 -5.14 -28.94
N VAL A 171 -5.21 -4.88 -27.70
CA VAL A 171 -6.03 -5.10 -26.50
C VAL A 171 -6.98 -3.92 -26.31
N PRO A 172 -8.31 -4.13 -26.28
CA PRO A 172 -9.27 -3.03 -26.11
C PRO A 172 -9.06 -2.29 -24.78
N ASN A 173 -9.03 -0.96 -24.85
CA ASN A 173 -8.88 -0.03 -23.72
C ASN A 173 -7.63 -0.29 -22.86
N ILE A 174 -6.55 -0.79 -23.46
CA ILE A 174 -5.27 -0.94 -22.77
C ILE A 174 -4.55 0.40 -22.66
N ARG A 175 -3.89 0.61 -21.52
CA ARG A 175 -2.92 1.69 -21.31
C ARG A 175 -1.54 1.07 -21.22
N VAL A 176 -0.62 1.46 -22.09
CA VAL A 176 0.74 0.89 -22.11
C VAL A 176 1.73 1.91 -21.56
N VAL A 177 2.57 1.49 -20.63
CA VAL A 177 3.72 2.27 -20.15
C VAL A 177 4.99 1.59 -20.65
N GLY A 178 5.72 2.26 -21.53
CA GLY A 178 7.05 1.82 -21.95
C GLY A 178 8.10 2.50 -21.08
N ILE A 179 8.89 1.72 -20.35
CA ILE A 179 10.03 2.20 -19.58
C ILE A 179 11.31 1.79 -20.31
N GLY A 180 11.91 2.75 -21.00
CA GLY A 180 13.18 2.59 -21.71
C GLY A 180 14.35 2.85 -20.78
N ILE A 181 15.21 1.85 -20.61
CA ILE A 181 16.37 1.93 -19.74
C ILE A 181 17.64 1.79 -20.57
N GLY A 182 18.70 2.54 -20.25
CA GLY A 182 20.00 2.35 -20.90
C GLY A 182 20.50 0.90 -20.78
N ASP A 183 21.12 0.38 -21.83
CA ASP A 183 21.77 -0.93 -21.81
C ASP A 183 23.01 -0.96 -20.90
N ILE A 184 23.68 -2.11 -20.78
CA ILE A 184 24.95 -2.22 -20.04
C ILE A 184 26.05 -1.24 -20.50
N PHE A 185 25.93 -0.67 -21.70
CA PHE A 185 26.84 0.35 -22.25
C PHE A 185 26.29 1.78 -22.13
N ARG A 186 25.19 1.98 -21.38
CA ARG A 186 24.47 3.25 -21.18
C ARG A 186 24.00 3.92 -22.47
N ARG A 187 23.86 3.14 -23.54
CA ARG A 187 23.33 3.66 -24.79
C ARG A 187 21.83 3.89 -24.64
N ALA A 188 21.34 4.99 -25.22
CA ALA A 188 19.93 5.33 -25.12
C ALA A 188 19.03 4.29 -25.82
N PRO A 189 17.81 4.05 -25.30
CA PRO A 189 16.79 3.28 -25.99
C PRO A 189 16.35 3.94 -27.31
N TYR A 190 15.97 3.13 -28.30
CA TYR A 190 15.44 3.62 -29.58
C TYR A 190 14.02 4.16 -29.40
N THR A 191 13.88 5.48 -29.59
CA THR A 191 12.60 6.17 -29.39
C THR A 191 11.50 5.65 -30.31
N THR A 192 11.81 5.37 -31.58
CA THR A 192 10.85 4.86 -32.58
C THR A 192 10.25 3.52 -32.20
N MET A 193 11.02 2.64 -31.56
CA MET A 193 10.51 1.34 -31.08
C MET A 193 9.52 1.54 -29.94
N PHE A 194 9.85 2.43 -29.00
CA PHE A 194 8.94 2.78 -27.91
C PHE A 194 7.64 3.44 -28.39
N GLN A 195 7.68 4.23 -29.46
CA GLN A 195 6.46 4.78 -30.07
C GLN A 195 5.49 3.66 -30.48
N GLN A 196 5.98 2.57 -31.05
CA GLN A 196 5.14 1.42 -31.41
C GLN A 196 4.64 0.67 -30.17
N ILE A 197 5.51 0.42 -29.20
CA ILE A 197 5.18 -0.28 -27.95
C ILE A 197 4.06 0.44 -27.20
N VAL A 198 4.15 1.77 -27.09
CA VAL A 198 3.19 2.60 -26.36
C VAL A 198 2.00 3.03 -27.20
N CYS A 199 1.76 2.41 -28.37
CA CYS A 199 0.60 2.72 -29.21
C CYS A 199 0.53 4.21 -29.62
N MET A 200 1.68 4.84 -29.84
CA MET A 200 1.74 6.23 -30.27
C MET A 200 1.04 6.38 -31.63
N GLY A 201 0.17 7.39 -31.75
CA GLY A 201 -0.66 7.61 -32.95
C GLY A 201 -2.01 6.90 -32.93
N MET A 202 -2.34 6.14 -31.89
CA MET A 202 -3.69 5.58 -31.69
C MET A 202 -4.56 6.52 -30.84
N SER A 203 -5.86 6.23 -30.73
CA SER A 203 -6.83 7.07 -30.02
C SER A 203 -6.54 7.25 -28.52
N GLN A 204 -5.76 6.34 -27.93
CA GLN A 204 -5.30 6.38 -26.54
C GLN A 204 -3.81 6.04 -26.50
N PRO A 205 -2.91 7.02 -26.72
CA PRO A 205 -1.47 6.76 -26.65
C PRO A 205 -1.06 6.44 -25.21
N GLY A 206 -0.14 5.50 -25.10
CA GLY A 206 0.52 5.12 -23.86
C GLY A 206 1.56 6.14 -23.40
N LEU A 207 2.20 5.85 -22.27
CA LEU A 207 3.23 6.67 -21.66
C LEU A 207 4.62 6.09 -21.94
N TYR A 208 5.51 6.87 -22.53
CA TYR A 208 6.93 6.51 -22.65
C TYR A 208 7.76 7.26 -21.60
N LEU A 209 8.47 6.50 -20.76
CA LEU A 209 9.39 7.01 -19.75
C LEU A 209 10.80 6.53 -20.07
N LYS A 210 11.74 7.47 -20.21
CA LYS A 210 13.16 7.17 -20.42
C LYS A 210 13.92 7.40 -19.14
N ILE A 211 14.70 6.41 -18.71
CA ILE A 211 15.64 6.50 -17.61
C ILE A 211 17.03 6.08 -18.07
N THR A 212 18.07 6.67 -17.48
CA THR A 212 19.47 6.40 -17.87
C THR A 212 20.10 5.29 -17.05
N ASP A 213 19.60 5.06 -15.84
CA ASP A 213 20.14 4.07 -14.89
C ASP A 213 18.98 3.29 -14.25
N HIS A 214 19.18 1.99 -14.08
CA HIS A 214 18.18 1.09 -13.48
C HIS A 214 17.85 1.44 -12.02
N SER A 215 18.78 2.10 -11.30
CA SER A 215 18.54 2.60 -9.94
C SER A 215 17.44 3.65 -9.86
N GLN A 216 17.16 4.39 -10.95
CA GLN A 216 16.06 5.37 -11.01
C GLN A 216 14.68 4.71 -10.85
N LEU A 217 14.55 3.42 -11.14
CA LEU A 217 13.33 2.66 -10.86
C LEU A 217 12.98 2.66 -9.36
N LEU A 218 13.99 2.82 -8.50
CA LEU A 218 13.83 2.85 -7.05
C LEU A 218 13.57 4.27 -6.52
N GLU A 219 13.64 5.31 -7.35
CA GLU A 219 13.34 6.68 -6.91
C GLU A 219 11.85 6.88 -6.64
N GLU A 220 11.54 7.61 -5.57
CA GLU A 220 10.16 7.91 -5.17
C GLU A 220 9.38 8.71 -6.22
N SER A 221 10.00 9.71 -6.84
CA SER A 221 9.36 10.54 -7.87
C SER A 221 8.94 9.70 -9.07
N PHE A 222 9.85 8.83 -9.55
CA PHE A 222 9.59 7.92 -10.65
C PHE A 222 8.49 6.92 -10.30
N PHE A 223 8.60 6.29 -9.13
CA PHE A 223 7.60 5.35 -8.63
C PHE A 223 6.20 5.97 -8.52
N ASN A 224 6.11 7.19 -7.98
CA ASN A 224 4.84 7.91 -7.83
C ASN A 224 4.25 8.32 -9.19
N ASN A 225 5.08 8.65 -10.18
CA ASN A 225 4.63 8.91 -11.54
C ASN A 225 3.99 7.67 -12.17
N VAL A 226 4.69 6.52 -12.14
CA VAL A 226 4.19 5.27 -12.71
C VAL A 226 2.91 4.82 -12.00
N THR A 227 2.86 4.86 -10.68
CA THR A 227 1.68 4.45 -9.91
C THR A 227 0.51 5.42 -10.07
N GLY A 228 0.77 6.72 -10.23
CA GLY A 228 -0.23 7.72 -10.61
C GLY A 228 -0.85 7.39 -11.97
N TYR A 229 -0.03 7.01 -12.95
CA TYR A 229 -0.51 6.54 -14.24
C TYR A 229 -1.24 5.20 -14.15
N ILE A 230 -0.87 4.24 -13.29
CA ILE A 230 -1.65 3.00 -13.15
C ILE A 230 -3.06 3.33 -12.61
N CYS A 231 -3.12 4.19 -11.59
CA CYS A 231 -4.30 4.47 -10.78
C CYS A 231 -5.01 5.79 -11.15
N GLN A 232 -5.08 6.13 -12.44
CA GLN A 232 -5.69 7.39 -12.93
C GLN A 232 -7.17 7.48 -12.52
N ASP A 233 -7.87 6.35 -12.59
CA ASP A 233 -9.31 6.24 -12.28
C ASP A 233 -9.58 6.06 -10.77
N LYS A 234 -8.62 6.43 -9.91
CA LYS A 234 -8.75 6.29 -8.46
C LYS A 234 -9.92 7.14 -7.94
N LYS A 235 -10.76 6.52 -7.12
CA LYS A 235 -11.83 7.22 -6.42
C LYS A 235 -11.29 7.68 -5.08
N CYS A 236 -10.85 8.94 -5.02
CA CYS A 236 -10.48 9.55 -3.76
C CYS A 236 -11.76 10.02 -3.02
N PRO A 237 -11.93 9.68 -1.74
CA PRO A 237 -12.94 10.33 -0.91
C PRO A 237 -12.52 11.77 -0.65
N ASP A 238 -13.50 12.61 -0.34
CA ASP A 238 -13.19 13.92 0.21
C ASP A 238 -12.50 13.75 1.59
N TYR A 239 -11.28 14.26 1.67
CA TYR A 239 -10.42 14.25 2.85
C TYR A 239 -10.68 15.46 3.78
N SER A 240 -11.57 16.37 3.38
CA SER A 240 -12.00 17.52 4.19
C SER A 240 -12.81 17.08 5.43
N CYS A 241 -13.45 15.92 5.39
CA CYS A 241 -14.33 15.44 6.44
C CYS A 241 -13.52 14.88 7.64
N HIS A 242 -13.79 15.43 8.82
CA HIS A 242 -13.20 14.97 10.09
C HIS A 242 -13.72 13.59 10.49
N ALA A 243 -12.89 12.81 11.18
CA ALA A 243 -13.31 11.53 11.75
C ALA A 243 -14.33 11.78 12.87
N THR A 244 -15.54 11.22 12.75
CA THR A 244 -16.61 11.37 13.74
C THR A 244 -16.90 10.03 14.41
N PHE A 245 -16.84 10.00 15.73
CA PHE A 245 -17.17 8.82 16.54
C PHE A 245 -18.64 8.91 17.00
N VAL A 246 -19.43 7.88 16.67
CA VAL A 246 -20.85 7.81 17.03
C VAL A 246 -21.07 7.31 18.47
N GLU A 247 -20.09 6.57 19.00
CA GLU A 247 -20.07 5.98 20.33
C GLU A 247 -18.74 6.28 21.05
N PRO A 248 -18.73 6.35 22.39
CA PRO A 248 -17.49 6.36 23.16
C PRO A 248 -16.55 5.23 22.71
N THR A 249 -15.30 5.54 22.43
CA THR A 249 -14.31 4.58 21.95
C THR A 249 -13.01 4.76 22.70
N ASP A 250 -12.39 3.66 23.12
CA ASP A 250 -11.03 3.66 23.68
C ASP A 250 -10.08 3.11 22.60
N ILE A 251 -9.06 3.87 22.23
CA ILE A 251 -8.10 3.54 21.17
C ILE A 251 -6.73 3.29 21.80
N VAL A 252 -6.13 2.13 21.52
CA VAL A 252 -4.78 1.78 21.97
C VAL A 252 -3.88 1.73 20.75
N PHE A 253 -2.85 2.57 20.71
CA PHE A 253 -1.78 2.47 19.71
C PHE A 253 -0.63 1.65 20.31
N MET A 254 -0.34 0.49 19.71
CA MET A 254 0.80 -0.34 20.06
C MET A 254 1.94 -0.10 19.07
N LEU A 255 3.06 0.40 19.56
CA LEU A 255 4.26 0.72 18.79
C LEU A 255 5.27 -0.42 18.92
N ASP A 256 5.71 -0.95 17.78
CA ASP A 256 6.78 -1.94 17.71
C ASP A 256 8.15 -1.25 17.88
N GLY A 257 8.75 -1.44 19.05
CA GLY A 257 10.07 -0.93 19.42
C GLY A 257 11.20 -1.91 19.12
N SER A 258 11.00 -2.89 18.23
CA SER A 258 12.01 -3.90 17.92
C SER A 258 13.12 -3.44 16.96
N SER A 259 14.25 -4.14 17.03
CA SER A 259 15.39 -4.11 16.10
C SER A 259 14.99 -4.21 14.62
N SER A 260 13.91 -4.92 14.29
CA SER A 260 13.43 -5.07 12.92
C SER A 260 12.85 -3.78 12.32
N VAL A 261 12.29 -2.91 13.18
CA VAL A 261 11.81 -1.58 12.82
C VAL A 261 13.00 -0.63 12.73
N GLY A 262 13.85 -0.64 13.77
CA GLY A 262 15.00 0.24 13.90
C GLY A 262 14.63 1.66 14.39
N LYS A 263 15.57 2.30 15.10
CA LYS A 263 15.35 3.57 15.80
C LYS A 263 14.76 4.69 14.93
N ALA A 264 15.28 4.88 13.72
CA ALA A 264 14.83 5.96 12.83
C ALA A 264 13.36 5.78 12.39
N ASN A 265 12.95 4.55 12.07
CA ASN A 265 11.58 4.23 11.67
C ASN A 265 10.62 4.23 12.87
N PHE A 266 11.10 3.84 14.05
CA PHE A 266 10.35 3.96 15.29
C PHE A 266 9.97 5.42 15.58
N ILE A 267 10.93 6.35 15.46
CA ILE A 267 10.68 7.79 15.62
C ILE A 267 9.59 8.28 14.65
N LYS A 268 9.69 7.92 13.37
CA LYS A 268 8.66 8.27 12.35
C LYS A 268 7.27 7.72 12.72
N THR A 269 7.22 6.49 13.26
CA THR A 269 5.96 5.85 13.68
C THR A 269 5.36 6.52 14.91
N ARG A 270 6.20 6.85 15.90
CA ARG A 270 5.82 7.60 17.10
C ARG A 270 5.25 8.98 16.75
N ASP A 271 5.95 9.73 15.90
CA ASP A 271 5.52 11.06 15.45
C ASP A 271 4.21 10.97 14.65
N PHE A 272 4.04 9.93 13.84
CA PHE A 272 2.77 9.66 13.15
C PHE A 272 1.62 9.42 14.14
N VAL A 273 1.84 8.58 15.16
CA VAL A 273 0.83 8.30 16.18
C VAL A 273 0.49 9.55 16.98
N GLU A 274 1.47 10.37 17.36
CA GLU A 274 1.23 11.67 17.99
C GLU A 274 0.30 12.53 17.13
N ASN A 275 0.63 12.72 15.86
CA ASN A 275 -0.16 13.56 14.95
C ASN A 275 -1.58 13.02 14.70
N VAL A 276 -1.74 11.70 14.52
CA VAL A 276 -3.06 11.07 14.38
C VAL A 276 -3.87 11.23 15.66
N ALA A 277 -3.28 10.93 16.81
CA ALA A 277 -3.95 10.98 18.10
C ALA A 277 -4.38 12.42 18.47
N VAL A 278 -3.49 13.41 18.30
CA VAL A 278 -3.83 14.83 18.48
C VAL A 278 -5.03 15.19 17.62
N ARG A 279 -5.02 14.81 16.33
CA ARG A 279 -6.13 15.12 15.43
C ARG A 279 -7.45 14.48 15.83
N LEU A 280 -7.42 13.23 16.30
CA LEU A 280 -8.59 12.50 16.81
C LEU A 280 -9.18 13.19 18.05
N LEU A 281 -8.33 13.73 18.92
CA LEU A 281 -8.76 14.40 20.16
C LEU A 281 -9.20 15.85 19.93
N SER A 282 -8.58 16.60 19.01
CA SER A 282 -8.88 18.02 18.77
C SER A 282 -10.25 18.30 18.12
N HIS A 283 -10.83 17.33 17.40
CA HIS A 283 -12.10 17.51 16.67
C HIS A 283 -13.28 16.78 17.32
N SER A 284 -13.08 16.33 18.54
CA SER A 284 -14.05 15.54 19.27
C SER A 284 -15.13 16.41 19.92
N GLN A 285 -16.38 16.30 19.46
CA GLN A 285 -17.57 16.74 20.20
C GLN A 285 -17.90 15.75 21.34
N ALA A 286 -19.00 15.98 22.08
CA ALA A 286 -19.43 15.35 23.36
C ALA A 286 -19.26 13.82 23.60
N ARG A 287 -18.78 13.02 22.62
CA ARG A 287 -18.50 11.58 22.72
C ARG A 287 -17.08 11.25 22.27
N ALA A 288 -16.10 11.81 22.99
CA ALA A 288 -14.69 11.75 22.63
C ALA A 288 -14.08 10.34 22.64
N PRO A 289 -13.20 10.01 21.66
CA PRO A 289 -12.28 8.91 21.84
C PRO A 289 -11.29 9.23 22.97
N ARG A 290 -10.83 8.21 23.68
CA ARG A 290 -9.63 8.30 24.53
C ARG A 290 -8.52 7.50 23.90
N VAL A 291 -7.29 7.97 24.02
CA VAL A 291 -6.12 7.33 23.42
C VAL A 291 -5.15 6.88 24.50
N SER A 292 -4.62 5.67 24.37
CA SER A 292 -3.47 5.17 25.11
C SER A 292 -2.37 4.74 24.13
N VAL A 293 -1.11 4.86 24.54
CA VAL A 293 0.05 4.43 23.76
C VAL A 293 0.84 3.39 24.55
N VAL A 294 1.16 2.31 23.87
CA VAL A 294 1.89 1.15 24.39
C VAL A 294 3.07 0.92 23.48
N GLN A 295 4.22 0.63 24.06
CA GLN A 295 5.38 0.16 23.30
C GLN A 295 5.62 -1.31 23.65
N TYR A 296 5.98 -2.11 22.65
CA TYR A 296 6.36 -3.50 22.83
C TYR A 296 7.58 -3.86 21.99
N SER A 297 8.35 -4.85 22.43
CA SER A 297 9.38 -5.52 21.63
C SER A 297 9.36 -7.03 21.91
N ASP A 298 10.27 -7.52 22.76
CA ASP A 298 10.39 -8.94 23.08
C ASP A 298 9.44 -9.37 24.20
N SER A 299 9.46 -10.65 24.59
CA SER A 299 8.54 -11.23 25.58
C SER A 299 8.60 -10.63 26.99
N ARG A 300 9.54 -9.74 27.29
CA ARG A 300 9.71 -9.09 28.61
C ARG A 300 9.66 -7.57 28.54
N GLN A 301 9.54 -6.99 27.35
CA GLN A 301 9.59 -5.56 27.11
C GLN A 301 8.25 -5.07 26.56
N GLN A 302 7.35 -4.75 27.49
CA GLN A 302 6.06 -4.12 27.22
C GLN A 302 5.87 -2.98 28.21
N GLN A 303 5.48 -1.81 27.72
CA GLN A 303 5.33 -0.63 28.57
C GLN A 303 4.15 0.23 28.11
N VAL A 304 3.36 0.69 29.09
CA VAL A 304 2.39 1.77 28.87
C VAL A 304 3.16 3.08 28.82
N GLU A 305 3.31 3.63 27.62
CA GLU A 305 3.94 4.94 27.44
C GLU A 305 2.99 6.07 27.81
N LEU A 306 1.71 5.90 27.53
CA LEU A 306 0.69 6.87 27.90
C LEU A 306 -0.60 6.14 28.25
N SER A 307 -1.07 6.31 29.49
CA SER A 307 -2.40 5.87 29.91
C SER A 307 -3.50 6.61 29.15
N PHE A 308 -4.73 6.10 29.19
CA PHE A 308 -5.84 6.73 28.45
C PHE A 308 -6.00 8.21 28.77
N THR A 309 -5.92 9.05 27.74
CA THR A 309 -6.15 10.49 27.84
C THR A 309 -7.13 10.97 26.76
N SER A 310 -7.85 12.03 27.08
CA SER A 310 -8.65 12.82 26.13
C SER A 310 -8.00 14.17 25.82
N ARG A 311 -6.80 14.45 26.33
CA ARG A 311 -6.10 15.73 26.17
C ARG A 311 -4.95 15.58 25.18
N ALA A 312 -4.99 16.36 24.10
CA ALA A 312 -3.93 16.39 23.11
C ALA A 312 -2.56 16.80 23.70
N SER A 313 -2.55 17.67 24.71
CA SER A 313 -1.32 18.13 25.38
C SER A 313 -0.53 17.01 26.04
N ASP A 314 -1.21 15.98 26.58
CA ASP A 314 -0.56 14.86 27.26
C ASP A 314 0.24 14.00 26.27
N LEU A 315 -0.26 13.84 25.04
CA LEU A 315 0.44 13.14 23.96
C LEU A 315 1.72 13.86 23.59
N GLN A 316 1.65 15.18 23.37
CA GLN A 316 2.79 15.99 22.97
C GLN A 316 3.88 16.01 24.06
N ALA A 317 3.47 16.11 25.33
CA ALA A 317 4.38 16.11 26.46
C ALA A 317 5.08 14.76 26.68
N ARG A 318 4.38 13.64 26.40
CA ARG A 318 4.90 12.30 26.72
C ARG A 318 5.59 11.61 25.54
N LEU A 319 5.01 11.65 24.34
CA LEU A 319 5.48 10.82 23.24
C LEU A 319 6.87 11.24 22.75
N GLN A 320 7.22 12.53 22.80
CA GLN A 320 8.55 12.99 22.39
C GLN A 320 9.70 12.36 23.21
N GLY A 321 9.43 11.99 24.48
CA GLY A 321 10.40 11.35 25.38
C GLY A 321 10.44 9.82 25.33
N VAL A 322 9.58 9.18 24.54
CA VAL A 322 9.53 7.72 24.43
C VAL A 322 10.82 7.20 23.79
N SER A 323 11.50 6.30 24.49
CA SER A 323 12.76 5.70 24.07
C SER A 323 12.53 4.39 23.33
N TYR A 324 13.35 4.15 22.31
CA TYR A 324 13.31 2.94 21.49
C TYR A 324 13.91 1.74 22.25
N MET A 325 13.20 0.60 22.25
CA MET A 325 13.55 -0.59 23.06
C MET A 325 14.70 -1.44 22.50
N ASP A 326 14.87 -1.51 21.17
CA ASP A 326 15.87 -2.32 20.47
C ASP A 326 15.81 -3.84 20.75
N GLY A 327 14.66 -4.32 21.19
CA GLY A 327 14.42 -5.75 21.44
C GLY A 327 14.14 -6.54 20.17
N ALA A 328 13.78 -7.81 20.32
CA ALA A 328 13.19 -8.58 19.22
C ALA A 328 11.68 -8.32 19.12
N THR A 329 10.97 -9.00 18.22
CA THR A 329 9.50 -8.83 18.06
C THR A 329 8.74 -10.04 18.60
N ASP A 330 7.83 -9.82 19.55
CA ASP A 330 6.96 -10.85 20.13
C ASP A 330 5.49 -10.38 20.19
N LEU A 331 4.75 -10.63 19.11
CA LEU A 331 3.34 -10.25 18.99
C LEU A 331 2.44 -10.97 20.01
N PRO A 332 2.58 -12.30 20.25
CA PRO A 332 1.83 -12.97 21.30
C PRO A 332 2.01 -12.33 22.67
N ALA A 333 3.26 -12.06 23.09
CA ALA A 333 3.51 -11.43 24.39
C ALA A 333 2.91 -10.01 24.48
N ALA A 334 2.94 -9.25 23.38
CA ALA A 334 2.30 -7.94 23.31
C ALA A 334 0.77 -8.01 23.47
N LEU A 335 0.11 -8.99 22.85
CA LEU A 335 -1.33 -9.22 22.96
C LEU A 335 -1.72 -9.80 24.33
N ASP A 336 -0.89 -10.68 24.88
CA ASP A 336 -1.04 -11.18 26.24
C ASP A 336 -0.93 -10.02 27.24
N PHE A 337 -0.01 -9.07 27.04
CA PHE A 337 0.09 -7.86 27.87
C PHE A 337 -1.18 -6.98 27.82
N LEU A 338 -1.87 -6.90 26.68
CA LEU A 338 -3.15 -6.21 26.60
C LEU A 338 -4.26 -6.92 27.38
N THR A 339 -4.19 -8.26 27.47
CA THR A 339 -5.25 -9.11 28.02
C THR A 339 -4.99 -9.58 29.46
N SER A 340 -3.76 -9.42 29.97
CA SER A 340 -3.26 -9.93 31.26
C SER A 340 -3.84 -9.26 32.50
N GLY A 341 -4.80 -8.35 32.35
CA GLY A 341 -5.49 -7.72 33.49
C GLY A 341 -4.69 -6.61 34.17
N VAL A 342 -3.56 -6.15 33.60
CA VAL A 342 -2.98 -4.84 33.93
C VAL A 342 -4.13 -3.84 33.86
N GLN A 343 -4.41 -3.10 34.95
CA GLN A 343 -5.51 -2.14 34.97
C GLN A 343 -5.18 -0.97 34.04
N TRP A 344 -5.52 -1.15 32.77
CA TRP A 344 -5.74 -0.05 31.85
C TRP A 344 -6.91 0.74 32.42
N ASP A 345 -6.78 2.06 32.51
CA ASP A 345 -7.86 2.97 32.94
C ASP A 345 -8.99 3.09 31.88
N GLY A 346 -9.24 1.98 31.18
CA GLY A 346 -10.20 1.77 30.12
C GLY A 346 -11.62 1.71 30.67
N ARG A 347 -12.58 2.32 29.97
CA ARG A 347 -13.96 2.38 30.44
C ARG A 347 -14.60 0.99 30.38
N PRO A 348 -15.24 0.52 31.46
CA PRO A 348 -16.03 -0.70 31.40
C PRO A 348 -17.11 -0.63 30.31
N GLY A 349 -17.28 -1.70 29.54
CA GLY A 349 -18.30 -1.79 28.49
C GLY A 349 -18.06 -0.95 27.23
N VAL A 350 -16.99 -0.14 27.17
CA VAL A 350 -16.64 0.65 25.98
C VAL A 350 -15.80 -0.18 25.01
N ARG A 351 -16.11 -0.07 23.72
CA ARG A 351 -15.37 -0.75 22.64
C ARG A 351 -13.92 -0.29 22.63
N ARG A 352 -12.99 -1.25 22.64
CA ARG A 352 -11.56 -1.00 22.50
C ARG A 352 -11.09 -1.29 21.09
N LYS A 353 -10.42 -0.34 20.45
CA LYS A 353 -9.77 -0.52 19.15
C LYS A 353 -8.28 -0.48 19.35
N VAL A 354 -7.59 -1.56 18.99
CA VAL A 354 -6.15 -1.68 19.12
C VAL A 354 -5.54 -1.56 17.74
N VAL A 355 -4.68 -0.56 17.55
CA VAL A 355 -3.89 -0.39 16.32
C VAL A 355 -2.49 -0.88 16.62
N VAL A 356 -2.12 -2.01 16.04
CA VAL A 356 -0.80 -2.62 16.19
C VAL A 356 0.06 -2.19 15.02
N PHE A 357 1.01 -1.30 15.26
CA PHE A 357 2.07 -1.01 14.30
C PHE A 357 3.05 -2.16 14.32
N THR A 358 3.23 -2.85 13.20
CA THR A 358 4.11 -4.03 13.14
C THR A 358 4.52 -4.33 11.70
N ASP A 359 5.68 -4.94 11.52
CA ASP A 359 6.04 -5.60 10.26
C ASP A 359 5.58 -7.08 10.22
N GLY A 360 4.84 -7.55 11.24
CA GLY A 360 4.30 -8.90 11.33
C GLY A 360 5.31 -9.98 11.70
N ARG A 361 6.60 -9.66 11.85
CA ARG A 361 7.67 -10.65 12.01
C ARG A 361 7.94 -10.99 13.47
N SER A 362 6.99 -11.67 14.12
CA SER A 362 7.27 -12.28 15.42
C SER A 362 8.36 -13.35 15.31
N LYS A 363 9.14 -13.58 16.37
CA LYS A 363 10.13 -14.67 16.44
C LYS A 363 9.52 -16.01 16.00
N ALA A 364 10.30 -16.85 15.32
CA ALA A 364 9.84 -18.14 14.82
C ALA A 364 9.20 -19.02 15.92
N ALA A 365 9.76 -19.01 17.14
CA ALA A 365 9.24 -19.75 18.29
C ALA A 365 7.87 -19.27 18.79
N SER A 366 7.53 -17.99 18.59
CA SER A 366 6.24 -17.42 19.04
C SER A 366 5.24 -17.21 17.90
N ARG A 367 5.66 -17.22 16.63
CA ARG A 367 4.78 -17.02 15.47
C ARG A 367 3.56 -17.95 15.46
N GLY A 368 3.72 -19.22 15.85
CA GLY A 368 2.61 -20.18 15.92
C GLY A 368 1.53 -19.83 16.96
N GLN A 369 1.82 -18.93 17.90
CA GLN A 369 0.92 -18.54 18.99
C GLN A 369 0.12 -17.26 18.69
N ILE A 370 0.45 -16.54 17.60
CA ILE A 370 -0.25 -15.30 17.21
C ILE A 370 -1.77 -15.51 17.13
N PRO A 371 -2.30 -16.56 16.46
CA PRO A 371 -3.74 -16.77 16.38
C PRO A 371 -4.42 -16.87 17.75
N ARG A 372 -3.80 -17.60 18.69
CA ARG A 372 -4.33 -17.82 20.03
C ARG A 372 -4.40 -16.53 20.83
N ALA A 373 -3.31 -15.76 20.85
CA ALA A 373 -3.24 -14.50 21.58
C ALA A 373 -4.19 -13.44 20.98
N ALA A 374 -4.28 -13.39 19.64
CA ALA A 374 -5.24 -12.53 18.95
C ALA A 374 -6.70 -12.93 19.24
N ALA A 375 -7.03 -14.22 19.21
CA ALA A 375 -8.35 -14.71 19.57
C ALA A 375 -8.73 -14.37 21.02
N ALA A 376 -7.79 -14.43 21.95
CA ALA A 376 -8.01 -14.01 23.35
C ALA A 376 -8.35 -12.52 23.45
N ALA A 377 -7.60 -11.64 22.75
CA ALA A 377 -7.89 -10.21 22.72
C ALA A 377 -9.25 -9.90 22.06
N LEU A 378 -9.56 -10.55 20.93
CA LEU A 378 -10.86 -10.44 20.26
C LEU A 378 -12.00 -10.90 21.20
N GLY A 379 -11.79 -11.97 21.97
CA GLY A 379 -12.73 -12.47 22.99
C GLY A 379 -13.02 -11.47 24.12
N GLN A 380 -12.09 -10.56 24.41
CA GLN A 380 -12.27 -9.44 25.35
C GLN A 380 -12.90 -8.19 24.71
N LYS A 381 -13.62 -8.34 23.59
CA LYS A 381 -14.27 -7.25 22.84
C LYS A 381 -13.30 -6.17 22.33
N MET A 382 -12.04 -6.54 22.09
CA MET A 382 -11.09 -5.67 21.41
C MET A 382 -11.24 -5.86 19.89
N ALA A 383 -11.24 -4.77 19.13
CA ALA A 383 -11.09 -4.80 17.68
C ALA A 383 -9.61 -4.62 17.33
N LEU A 384 -8.99 -5.61 16.69
CA LEU A 384 -7.58 -5.57 16.30
C LEU A 384 -7.44 -5.03 14.87
N LEU A 385 -6.63 -3.97 14.72
CA LEU A 385 -6.23 -3.40 13.45
C LEU A 385 -4.71 -3.49 13.36
N ALA A 386 -4.19 -3.91 12.20
CA ALA A 386 -2.75 -3.90 11.95
C ALA A 386 -2.39 -2.69 11.10
N PHE A 387 -1.31 -2.01 11.44
CA PHE A 387 -0.71 -0.94 10.66
C PHE A 387 0.69 -1.38 10.24
N THR A 388 0.85 -1.75 8.96
CA THR A 388 2.10 -2.28 8.45
C THR A 388 2.81 -1.24 7.60
N VAL A 389 4.10 -1.03 7.85
CA VAL A 389 4.93 -0.12 7.06
C VAL A 389 6.08 -0.89 6.43
N GLY A 390 6.34 -0.64 5.15
CA GLY A 390 7.42 -1.29 4.41
C GLY A 390 6.95 -2.41 3.49
N ASP A 391 7.82 -2.78 2.56
CA ASP A 391 7.53 -3.71 1.47
C ASP A 391 7.62 -5.21 1.85
N SER A 392 8.08 -5.49 3.07
CA SER A 392 8.56 -6.81 3.47
C SER A 392 7.90 -7.39 4.72
N PHE A 393 6.72 -6.90 5.11
CA PHE A 393 6.00 -7.44 6.27
C PHE A 393 5.57 -8.91 6.08
N ASP A 394 5.41 -9.63 7.19
CA ASP A 394 4.85 -10.98 7.21
C ASP A 394 3.32 -10.96 7.09
N GLU A 395 2.84 -11.16 5.87
CA GLU A 395 1.41 -11.24 5.55
C GLU A 395 0.68 -12.31 6.37
N THR A 396 1.30 -13.46 6.65
CA THR A 396 0.63 -14.51 7.42
C THR A 396 0.46 -14.08 8.87
N GLY A 397 1.54 -13.59 9.50
CA GLY A 397 1.49 -13.07 10.87
C GLY A 397 0.49 -11.93 11.03
N VAL A 398 0.42 -11.01 10.06
CA VAL A 398 -0.55 -9.90 10.07
C VAL A 398 -1.99 -10.39 9.91
N CYS A 399 -2.25 -11.37 9.04
CA CYS A 399 -3.58 -11.97 8.91
C CYS A 399 -3.99 -12.69 10.19
N GLN A 400 -3.08 -13.46 10.80
CA GLN A 400 -3.31 -14.14 12.07
C GLN A 400 -3.61 -13.15 13.20
N LEU A 401 -2.88 -12.04 13.26
CA LEU A 401 -3.07 -10.96 14.24
C LEU A 401 -4.47 -10.36 14.18
N VAL A 402 -4.96 -9.99 12.99
CA VAL A 402 -6.25 -9.27 12.89
C VAL A 402 -7.47 -10.20 12.90
N THR A 403 -7.29 -11.50 12.60
CA THR A 403 -8.40 -12.46 12.53
C THR A 403 -8.48 -13.43 13.71
N GLY A 404 -7.37 -13.65 14.43
CA GLY A 404 -7.27 -14.73 15.41
C GLY A 404 -7.29 -16.14 14.80
N GLN A 405 -7.26 -16.26 13.47
CA GLN A 405 -7.28 -17.56 12.78
C GLN A 405 -5.86 -18.03 12.47
N ALA A 406 -5.63 -19.34 12.43
CA ALA A 406 -4.32 -19.89 12.05
C ALA A 406 -4.10 -19.89 10.53
N SER A 407 -5.18 -20.10 9.76
CA SER A 407 -5.21 -20.18 8.29
C SER A 407 -6.62 -19.91 7.77
N ASN A 408 -6.85 -20.04 6.45
CA ASN A 408 -8.15 -19.85 5.78
C ASN A 408 -8.77 -18.46 5.99
N PHE A 409 -7.94 -17.42 5.89
CA PHE A 409 -8.35 -16.05 6.13
C PHE A 409 -9.41 -15.57 5.14
N ASN A 410 -10.44 -14.90 5.66
CA ASN A 410 -11.32 -14.09 4.83
C ASN A 410 -10.62 -12.76 4.52
N TYR A 411 -9.99 -12.67 3.35
CA TYR A 411 -9.22 -11.50 2.98
C TYR A 411 -10.04 -10.21 2.79
N THR A 412 -11.35 -10.32 2.53
CA THR A 412 -12.27 -9.17 2.52
C THR A 412 -12.40 -8.54 3.92
N VAL A 413 -12.28 -9.36 4.97
CA VAL A 413 -12.20 -8.88 6.37
C VAL A 413 -10.81 -8.35 6.68
N VAL A 414 -9.74 -9.07 6.27
CA VAL A 414 -8.35 -8.65 6.49
C VAL A 414 -8.11 -7.25 5.91
N ASP A 415 -8.53 -6.96 4.69
CA ASP A 415 -8.35 -5.64 4.07
C ASP A 415 -9.02 -4.51 4.88
N ARG A 416 -10.13 -4.80 5.57
CA ARG A 416 -10.81 -3.84 6.45
C ARG A 416 -10.09 -3.62 7.77
N LEU A 417 -9.19 -4.51 8.18
CA LEU A 417 -8.49 -4.44 9.46
C LEU A 417 -7.01 -4.09 9.32
N VAL A 418 -6.41 -4.31 8.14
CA VAL A 418 -5.01 -3.97 7.86
C VAL A 418 -4.92 -2.66 7.11
N HIS A 419 -4.18 -1.69 7.65
CA HIS A 419 -3.79 -0.47 6.94
C HIS A 419 -2.31 -0.58 6.57
N ARG A 420 -1.97 -0.36 5.30
CA ARG A 420 -0.61 -0.56 4.80
C ARG A 420 -0.04 0.73 4.25
N VAL A 421 1.21 0.98 4.59
CA VAL A 421 1.98 2.10 4.07
C VAL A 421 3.25 1.53 3.44
N ALA A 422 3.57 1.98 2.22
CA ALA A 422 4.70 1.44 1.48
C ALA A 422 6.03 1.83 2.15
N HIS A 423 6.17 3.10 2.58
CA HIS A 423 7.42 3.64 3.12
C HIS A 423 7.19 4.38 4.43
N TYR A 424 8.17 4.35 5.34
CA TYR A 424 8.08 5.11 6.59
C TYR A 424 8.00 6.63 6.37
N ASP A 425 8.55 7.15 5.28
CA ASP A 425 8.43 8.56 4.92
C ASP A 425 7.01 8.97 4.52
N ASP A 426 6.19 8.01 4.08
CA ASP A 426 4.79 8.28 3.75
C ASP A 426 3.94 8.55 5.00
N LEU A 427 4.40 8.18 6.19
CA LEU A 427 3.71 8.47 7.45
C LEU A 427 3.55 9.98 7.68
N ALA A 428 4.47 10.80 7.20
CA ALA A 428 4.35 12.26 7.31
C ALA A 428 3.21 12.84 6.46
N ARG A 429 2.64 12.07 5.52
CA ARG A 429 1.59 12.56 4.61
C ARG A 429 0.23 12.63 5.32
N THR A 430 -0.42 13.79 5.26
CA THR A 430 -1.74 14.03 5.85
C THR A 430 -2.82 13.04 5.39
N VAL A 431 -2.74 12.59 4.14
CA VAL A 431 -3.68 11.60 3.59
C VAL A 431 -3.61 10.25 4.32
N VAL A 432 -2.42 9.82 4.76
CA VAL A 432 -2.25 8.56 5.50
C VAL A 432 -2.87 8.70 6.90
N MET A 433 -2.62 9.83 7.56
CA MET A 433 -3.23 10.16 8.87
C MET A 433 -4.76 10.18 8.79
N GLN A 434 -5.33 10.84 7.78
CA GLN A 434 -6.79 10.90 7.57
C GLN A 434 -7.39 9.53 7.29
N SER A 435 -6.68 8.70 6.54
CA SER A 435 -7.11 7.35 6.22
C SER A 435 -7.26 6.51 7.48
N LEU A 436 -6.24 6.50 8.35
CA LEU A 436 -6.30 5.78 9.61
C LEU A 436 -7.40 6.32 10.54
N ALA A 437 -7.49 7.65 10.68
CA ALA A 437 -8.50 8.28 11.54
C ALA A 437 -9.94 7.91 11.13
N ARG A 438 -10.24 7.89 9.82
CA ARG A 438 -11.54 7.46 9.29
C ARG A 438 -11.80 5.97 9.50
N LYS A 439 -10.78 5.13 9.35
CA LYS A 439 -10.88 3.70 9.61
C LYS A 439 -11.26 3.46 11.07
N LEU A 440 -10.59 4.15 11.99
CA LEU A 440 -10.86 4.10 13.43
C LEU A 440 -12.23 4.63 13.84
N SER A 441 -12.83 5.55 13.08
CA SER A 441 -14.16 6.07 13.42
C SER A 441 -15.31 5.15 12.96
N LYS A 442 -15.03 4.14 12.13
CA LYS A 442 -16.05 3.27 11.48
C LYS A 442 -15.99 1.79 11.88
N VAL A 443 -14.79 1.23 12.05
CA VAL A 443 -14.55 -0.15 12.58
C VAL A 443 -14.90 -0.18 14.05
#